data_AF-A0A536WBT4-F1
#
_entry.id   AF-A0A536WBT4-F1
#
_cell.length_a   1.000
_cell.length_b   1.000
_cell.length_c   1.000
_cell.angle_alpha   90.00
_cell.angle_beta   90.00
_cell.angle_gamma   90.00
#
_symmetry.space_group_name_H-M   'P 1'
#
loop_
_entity.id
_entity.type
_entity.pdbx_description
1 polymer ?
#
loop_
_entity_poly.entity_id
_entity_poly.type
_entity_poly.pdbx_seq_one_letter_code
_entity_poly.pdbx_strand_id
1 'polypeptide(L)'
;MTLRGDQFDPEYLKLNPNAVVPTLVHDGRPVIESSVILYYLDEAFPQPPLMPRDAHERALVRQYNKLIDEYVHNSCTILTFATAFRPWFAGLSGEEIEQKLAKAPSKQRTEYKRDVALHGLDSKYVRDAVAYHRKLLEMMDTSLARGPW
;
A
#
# COMPACT_ATOMS: atom_id res chain seq x y z
N MET A 1 -15.66 -13.88 -0.67
CA MET A 1 -15.57 -12.41 -0.67
C MET A 1 -15.36 -11.98 -2.12
N THR A 2 -16.36 -11.37 -2.76
CA THR A 2 -16.25 -10.90 -4.16
C THR A 2 -15.85 -9.43 -4.17
N LEU A 3 -14.78 -9.09 -4.90
CA LEU A 3 -14.37 -7.71 -5.16
C LEU A 3 -15.28 -7.14 -6.26
N ARG A 4 -16.36 -6.45 -5.87
CA ARG A 4 -17.37 -5.90 -6.81
C ARG A 4 -16.90 -4.68 -7.60
N GLY A 5 -15.82 -4.02 -7.16
CA GLY A 5 -15.29 -2.85 -7.85
C GLY A 5 -16.01 -1.55 -7.52
N ASP A 6 -16.75 -1.49 -6.40
CA ASP A 6 -17.54 -0.32 -5.98
C ASP A 6 -16.71 0.98 -5.89
N GLN A 7 -15.39 0.88 -5.71
CA GLN A 7 -14.49 2.03 -5.72
C GLN A 7 -14.34 2.71 -7.09
N PHE A 8 -14.86 2.09 -8.16
CA PHE A 8 -14.94 2.67 -9.50
C PHE A 8 -16.30 3.31 -9.79
N ASP A 9 -17.26 3.24 -8.87
CA ASP A 9 -18.57 3.86 -9.03
C ASP A 9 -18.43 5.39 -9.16
N PRO A 10 -19.11 6.05 -10.12
CA PRO A 10 -19.03 7.49 -10.30
C PRO A 10 -19.34 8.31 -9.04
N GLU A 11 -20.25 7.86 -8.18
CA GLU A 11 -20.55 8.54 -6.91
C GLU A 11 -19.41 8.39 -5.90
N TYR A 12 -18.75 7.22 -5.86
CA TYR A 12 -17.57 7.04 -5.01
C TYR A 12 -16.39 7.89 -5.50
N LEU A 13 -16.20 7.99 -6.81
CA LEU A 13 -15.11 8.81 -7.40
C LEU A 13 -15.24 10.29 -7.07
N LYS A 14 -16.45 10.80 -6.76
CA LYS A 14 -16.65 12.15 -6.21
C LYS A 14 -16.06 12.31 -4.80
N LEU A 15 -15.98 11.22 -4.03
CA LEU A 15 -15.38 11.20 -2.69
C LEU A 15 -13.88 10.96 -2.76
N ASN A 16 -13.44 9.99 -3.56
CA ASN A 16 -12.04 9.65 -3.74
C ASN A 16 -11.70 9.40 -5.22
N PRO A 17 -11.09 10.39 -5.89
CA PRO A 17 -10.77 10.29 -7.31
C PRO A 17 -9.66 9.27 -7.61
N ASN A 18 -8.93 8.80 -6.59
CA ASN A 18 -7.88 7.78 -6.77
C ASN A 18 -8.47 6.38 -6.97
N ALA A 19 -9.79 6.19 -6.83
CA ALA A 19 -10.47 4.90 -6.99
C ALA A 19 -9.88 3.79 -6.11
N VAL A 20 -9.52 4.14 -4.88
CA VAL A 20 -8.98 3.23 -3.87
C VAL A 20 -9.75 3.40 -2.56
N VAL A 21 -9.59 2.42 -1.67
CA VAL A 21 -10.13 2.44 -0.30
C VAL A 21 -8.96 2.43 0.69
N PRO A 22 -9.11 2.99 1.90
CA PRO A 22 -10.32 3.61 2.46
C PRO A 22 -10.53 5.08 2.06
N THR A 23 -11.77 5.57 2.28
CA THR A 23 -12.14 6.99 2.29
C THR A 23 -12.98 7.25 3.53
N LEU A 24 -12.60 8.23 4.34
CA LEU A 24 -13.39 8.68 5.49
C LEU A 24 -14.22 9.88 5.07
N VAL A 25 -15.51 9.91 5.41
CA VAL A 25 -16.35 11.11 5.27
C VAL A 25 -16.75 11.58 6.66
N HIS A 26 -16.29 12.76 7.06
CA HIS A 26 -16.64 13.38 8.34
C HIS A 26 -17.21 14.78 8.06
N ASP A 27 -18.39 15.07 8.60
CA ASP A 27 -19.15 16.31 8.35
C ASP A 27 -19.33 16.64 6.86
N GLY A 28 -19.60 15.61 6.06
CA GLY A 28 -19.78 15.73 4.60
C GLY A 28 -18.50 16.03 3.83
N ARG A 29 -17.32 16.02 4.48
CA ARG A 29 -16.03 16.26 3.84
C ARG A 29 -15.23 14.96 3.74
N PRO A 30 -14.76 14.58 2.53
CA PRO A 30 -13.92 13.40 2.38
C PRO A 30 -12.49 13.66 2.85
N VAL A 31 -11.91 12.67 3.51
CA VAL A 31 -10.49 12.54 3.84
C VAL A 31 -10.00 11.24 3.19
N ILE A 32 -8.99 11.37 2.32
CA ILE A 32 -8.40 10.28 1.53
C ILE A 32 -6.97 10.00 1.99
N GLU A 33 -6.42 8.86 1.58
CA GLU A 33 -5.14 8.28 2.04
C GLU A 33 -5.21 7.76 3.50
N SER A 34 -4.92 6.47 3.70
CA SER A 34 -5.09 5.81 5.00
C SER A 34 -4.23 6.44 6.11
N SER A 35 -2.98 6.78 5.82
CA SER A 35 -2.11 7.43 6.80
C SER A 35 -2.57 8.84 7.16
N VAL A 36 -3.11 9.59 6.19
CA VAL A 36 -3.72 10.91 6.43
C VAL A 36 -5.00 10.79 7.25
N ILE A 37 -5.85 9.79 6.97
CA ILE A 37 -7.03 9.48 7.79
C ILE A 37 -6.64 9.24 9.25
N LEU A 38 -5.55 8.50 9.52
CA LEU A 38 -5.08 8.28 10.90
C LEU A 38 -4.68 9.57 11.60
N TYR A 39 -3.95 10.47 10.92
CA TYR A 39 -3.57 11.77 11.50
C TYR A 39 -4.79 12.67 11.72
N TYR A 40 -5.73 12.67 10.78
CA TYR A 40 -6.99 13.40 10.91
C TYR A 40 -7.78 12.95 12.13
N LEU A 41 -7.87 11.65 12.36
CA LEU A 41 -8.59 11.10 13.51
C LEU A 41 -7.89 11.45 14.84
N ASP A 42 -6.56 11.43 14.91
CA ASP A 42 -5.79 11.86 16.09
C ASP A 42 -6.05 13.34 16.44
N GLU A 43 -6.20 14.19 15.41
CA GLU A 43 -6.45 15.63 15.57
C GLU A 43 -7.91 15.96 15.87
N ALA A 44 -8.86 15.33 15.17
CA ALA A 44 -10.29 15.59 15.32
C ALA A 44 -10.89 14.90 16.56
N PHE A 45 -10.35 13.75 16.96
CA PHE A 45 -10.81 12.94 18.08
C PHE A 45 -9.64 12.59 19.00
N PRO A 46 -9.14 13.54 19.80
CA PRO A 46 -7.90 13.36 20.58
C PRO A 46 -8.01 12.33 21.72
N GLN A 47 -9.19 11.75 21.96
CA GLN A 47 -9.43 10.75 23.00
C GLN A 47 -10.23 9.55 22.45
N PRO A 48 -9.72 8.31 22.57
CA PRO A 48 -8.36 7.97 23.05
C PRO A 48 -7.28 8.44 22.06
N PRO A 49 -6.09 8.83 22.53
CA PRO A 49 -5.02 9.28 21.63
C PRO A 49 -4.57 8.12 20.73
N LEU A 50 -4.44 8.36 19.43
CA LEU A 50 -3.89 7.39 18.46
C LEU A 50 -2.36 7.48 18.38
N MET A 51 -1.82 8.60 18.83
CA MET A 51 -0.40 8.88 18.80
C MET A 51 0.19 9.09 20.20
N PRO A 52 1.50 8.84 20.36
CA PRO A 52 2.23 9.26 21.54
C PRO A 52 2.16 10.77 21.77
N ARG A 53 2.37 11.20 23.02
CA ARG A 53 2.44 12.62 23.39
C ARG A 53 3.82 13.21 23.14
N ASP A 54 4.87 12.42 23.30
CA ASP A 54 6.24 12.87 23.08
C ASP A 54 6.51 13.13 21.59
N ALA A 55 7.23 14.21 21.30
CA ALA A 55 7.50 14.65 19.93
C ALA A 55 8.41 13.68 19.17
N HIS A 56 9.39 13.06 19.84
CA HIS A 56 10.28 12.07 19.23
C HIS A 56 9.53 10.76 18.95
N GLU A 57 8.68 10.32 19.88
CA GLU A 57 7.85 9.13 19.67
C GLU A 57 6.84 9.33 18.52
N ARG A 58 6.22 10.51 18.40
CA ARG A 58 5.39 10.87 17.24
C ARG A 58 6.19 10.85 15.93
N ALA A 59 7.43 11.36 15.95
CA ALA A 59 8.30 11.32 14.79
C ALA A 59 8.62 9.88 14.39
N LEU A 60 8.84 8.99 15.35
CA LEU A 60 9.06 7.56 15.09
C LEU A 60 7.83 6.93 14.41
N VAL A 61 6.61 7.14 14.92
CA VAL A 61 5.39 6.63 14.27
C VAL A 61 5.26 7.13 12.83
N ARG A 62 5.56 8.42 12.59
CA ARG A 62 5.54 9.00 11.25
C ARG A 62 6.60 8.38 10.33
N GLN A 63 7.78 8.03 10.85
CA GLN A 63 8.81 7.31 10.09
C GLN A 63 8.36 5.90 9.70
N TYR A 64 7.67 5.17 10.60
CA TYR A 64 7.02 3.89 10.27
C TYR A 64 6.01 4.04 9.13
N ASN A 65 5.07 4.97 9.28
CA ASN A 65 4.05 5.22 8.24
C ASN A 65 4.69 5.61 6.91
N LYS A 66 5.75 6.45 6.93
CA LYS A 66 6.47 6.85 5.73
C LYS A 66 7.10 5.66 4.99
N LEU A 67 7.76 4.77 5.73
CA LEU A 67 8.33 3.53 5.17
C LEU A 67 7.23 2.63 4.58
N ILE A 68 6.09 2.53 5.26
CA ILE A 68 4.97 1.70 4.83
C ILE A 68 4.35 2.25 3.55
N ASP A 69 4.03 3.54 3.52
CA ASP A 69 3.37 4.22 2.40
C ASP A 69 4.24 4.21 1.14
N GLU A 70 5.54 4.50 1.28
CA GLU A 70 6.44 4.60 0.12
C GLU A 70 6.88 3.25 -0.43
N TYR A 71 7.05 2.25 0.44
CA TYR A 71 7.76 1.03 0.07
C TYR A 71 6.99 -0.24 0.39
N VAL A 72 6.59 -0.44 1.65
CA VAL A 72 6.07 -1.75 2.09
C VAL A 72 4.72 -2.06 1.47
N HIS A 73 3.81 -1.09 1.37
CA HIS A 73 2.49 -1.31 0.80
C HIS A 73 2.57 -1.74 -0.68
N ASN A 74 3.40 -1.06 -1.49
CA ASN A 74 3.60 -1.47 -2.89
C ASN A 74 4.35 -2.81 -2.98
N SER A 75 5.26 -3.10 -2.04
CA SER A 75 5.96 -4.38 -1.95
C SER A 75 4.99 -5.55 -1.75
N CYS A 76 3.90 -5.39 -0.99
CA CYS A 76 2.85 -6.41 -0.89
C CYS A 76 2.21 -6.71 -2.26
N THR A 77 1.96 -5.68 -3.07
CA THR A 77 1.41 -5.85 -4.43
C THR A 77 2.39 -6.60 -5.32
N ILE A 78 3.68 -6.23 -5.30
CA ILE A 78 4.73 -6.91 -6.06
C ILE A 78 4.76 -8.40 -5.72
N LEU A 79 4.83 -8.74 -4.42
CA LEU A 79 4.90 -10.13 -3.96
C LEU A 79 3.64 -10.91 -4.31
N THR A 80 2.45 -10.29 -4.21
CA THR A 80 1.18 -10.91 -4.60
C THR A 80 1.14 -11.24 -6.09
N PHE A 81 1.62 -10.33 -6.94
CA PHE A 81 1.70 -10.57 -8.39
C PHE A 81 2.76 -11.64 -8.74
N ALA A 82 3.87 -11.68 -8.01
CA ALA A 82 4.93 -12.67 -8.20
C ALA A 82 4.52 -14.08 -7.80
N THR A 83 3.51 -14.20 -6.92
CA THR A 83 3.07 -15.46 -6.31
C THR A 83 1.62 -15.78 -6.68
N ALA A 84 0.65 -15.25 -5.94
CA ALA A 84 -0.77 -15.60 -6.02
C ALA A 84 -1.40 -15.31 -7.39
N PHE A 85 -0.99 -14.23 -8.07
CA PHE A 85 -1.52 -13.89 -9.40
C PHE A 85 -0.64 -14.34 -10.56
N ARG A 86 0.54 -14.93 -10.30
CA ARG A 86 1.41 -15.47 -11.36
C ARG A 86 0.68 -16.48 -12.27
N PRO A 87 -0.18 -17.39 -11.76
CA PRO A 87 -0.96 -18.28 -12.62
C PRO A 87 -1.88 -17.55 -13.60
N TRP A 88 -2.32 -16.32 -13.31
CA TRP A 88 -3.19 -15.55 -14.20
C TRP A 88 -2.46 -15.05 -15.46
N PHE A 89 -1.13 -15.06 -15.43
CA PHE A 89 -0.27 -14.71 -16.56
C PHE A 89 0.35 -15.95 -17.22
N ALA A 90 0.16 -17.14 -16.65
CA ALA A 90 0.72 -18.37 -17.21
C ALA A 90 0.10 -18.67 -18.58
N GLY A 91 0.94 -18.94 -19.58
CA GLY A 91 0.52 -19.25 -20.95
C GLY A 91 0.18 -18.03 -21.81
N LEU A 92 0.25 -16.81 -21.28
CA LEU A 92 0.18 -15.60 -22.09
C LEU A 92 1.55 -15.27 -22.68
N SER A 93 1.57 -14.84 -23.93
CA SER A 93 2.72 -14.18 -24.55
C SER A 93 3.02 -12.84 -23.87
N GLY A 94 4.24 -12.34 -24.05
CA GLY A 94 4.63 -11.02 -23.54
C GLY A 94 3.70 -9.90 -24.02
N GLU A 95 3.26 -9.95 -25.27
CA GLU A 95 2.34 -8.97 -25.86
C GLU A 95 0.94 -9.02 -25.21
N GLU A 96 0.40 -10.22 -24.94
CA GLU A 96 -0.89 -10.37 -24.26
C GLU A 96 -0.84 -9.85 -22.81
N ILE A 97 0.28 -10.07 -22.11
CA ILE A 97 0.53 -9.50 -20.78
C ILE A 97 0.54 -7.97 -20.88
N GLU A 98 1.23 -7.41 -21.87
CA GLU A 98 1.29 -5.97 -22.09
C GLU A 98 -0.08 -5.36 -22.36
N GLN A 99 -0.87 -5.95 -23.24
CA GLN A 99 -2.23 -5.48 -23.55
C GLN A 99 -3.15 -5.53 -22.33
N LYS A 100 -3.03 -6.57 -21.48
CA LYS A 100 -3.77 -6.66 -20.23
C LYS A 100 -3.35 -5.58 -19.22
N LEU A 101 -2.06 -5.30 -19.10
CA LEU A 101 -1.54 -4.32 -18.15
C LEU A 101 -1.70 -2.86 -18.62
N ALA A 102 -1.76 -2.61 -19.93
CA ALA A 102 -1.95 -1.28 -20.52
C ALA A 102 -3.29 -0.62 -20.17
N LYS A 103 -4.29 -1.41 -19.74
CA LYS A 103 -5.57 -0.90 -19.25
C LYS A 103 -5.49 -0.27 -17.83
N ALA A 104 -4.33 -0.35 -17.18
CA ALA A 104 -4.15 0.21 -15.84
C ALA A 104 -3.97 1.75 -15.89
N PRO A 105 -4.57 2.51 -14.96
CA PRO A 105 -4.53 3.98 -14.99
C PRO A 105 -3.13 4.62 -14.75
N SER A 106 -2.11 3.86 -14.34
CA SER A 106 -0.80 4.42 -13.94
C SER A 106 0.37 3.68 -14.59
N LYS A 107 1.23 4.42 -15.30
CA LYS A 107 2.42 3.90 -16.01
C LYS A 107 3.43 3.23 -15.07
N GLN A 108 3.66 3.77 -13.88
CA GLN A 108 4.63 3.23 -12.92
C GLN A 108 4.14 1.89 -12.33
N ARG A 109 2.82 1.76 -12.12
CA ARG A 109 2.21 0.48 -11.72
C ARG A 109 2.31 -0.57 -12.82
N THR A 110 2.38 -0.15 -14.09
CA THR A 110 2.54 -1.06 -15.23
C THR A 110 3.93 -1.68 -15.28
N GLU A 111 4.99 -0.95 -14.90
CA GLU A 111 6.38 -1.42 -15.06
C GLU A 111 6.72 -2.60 -14.14
N TYR A 112 6.57 -2.47 -12.82
CA TYR A 112 6.91 -3.58 -11.91
C TYR A 112 5.98 -4.77 -12.13
N LYS A 113 4.69 -4.53 -12.46
CA LYS A 113 3.74 -5.62 -12.78
C LYS A 113 4.18 -6.39 -14.01
N ARG A 114 4.69 -5.71 -15.04
CA ARG A 114 5.25 -6.35 -16.23
C ARG A 114 6.45 -7.20 -15.90
N ASP A 115 7.43 -6.62 -15.20
CA ASP A 115 8.67 -7.33 -14.83
C ASP A 115 8.38 -8.56 -13.97
N VAL A 116 7.48 -8.43 -13.00
CA VAL A 116 7.05 -9.54 -12.12
C VAL A 116 6.21 -10.58 -12.85
N ALA A 117 5.34 -10.20 -13.79
CA ALA A 117 4.58 -11.16 -14.58
C ALA A 117 5.51 -12.05 -15.42
N LEU A 118 6.54 -11.46 -16.02
CA LEU A 118 7.52 -12.16 -16.84
C LEU A 118 8.47 -13.03 -15.99
N HIS A 119 9.08 -12.46 -14.96
CA HIS A 119 10.18 -13.10 -14.23
C HIS A 119 9.76 -13.74 -12.90
N GLY A 120 8.57 -13.43 -12.38
CA GLY A 120 8.08 -13.99 -11.12
C GLY A 120 8.98 -13.64 -9.95
N LEU A 121 9.34 -14.65 -9.16
CA LEU A 121 10.19 -14.50 -7.98
C LEU A 121 11.63 -14.06 -8.33
N ASP A 122 12.08 -14.25 -9.57
CA ASP A 122 13.41 -13.84 -10.02
C ASP A 122 13.49 -12.34 -10.35
N SER A 123 12.36 -11.63 -10.30
CA SER A 123 12.29 -10.18 -10.55
C SER A 123 13.15 -9.38 -9.57
N LYS A 124 13.85 -8.34 -10.06
CA LYS A 124 14.55 -7.37 -9.21
C LYS A 124 13.60 -6.70 -8.20
N TYR A 125 12.36 -6.46 -8.60
CA TYR A 125 11.35 -5.83 -7.76
C TYR A 125 10.96 -6.71 -6.58
N VAL A 126 11.00 -8.04 -6.73
CA VAL A 126 10.78 -8.97 -5.62
C VAL A 126 11.93 -8.89 -4.61
N ARG A 127 13.18 -8.78 -5.08
CA ARG A 127 14.33 -8.60 -4.17
C ARG A 127 14.20 -7.31 -3.36
N ASP A 128 13.88 -6.20 -4.01
CA ASP A 128 13.67 -4.92 -3.35
C ASP A 128 12.49 -4.99 -2.36
N ALA A 129 11.38 -5.60 -2.77
CA ALA A 129 10.21 -5.80 -1.93
C ALA A 129 10.52 -6.58 -0.64
N VAL A 130 11.31 -7.64 -0.73
CA VAL A 130 11.77 -8.42 0.44
C VAL A 130 12.70 -7.57 1.31
N ALA A 131 13.60 -6.77 0.72
CA ALA A 131 14.49 -5.89 1.46
C ALA A 131 13.72 -4.83 2.27
N TYR A 132 12.65 -4.24 1.72
CA TYR A 132 11.82 -3.29 2.45
C TYR A 132 11.05 -3.92 3.62
N HIS A 133 10.55 -5.16 3.45
CA HIS A 133 9.93 -5.88 4.56
C HIS A 133 10.96 -6.21 5.65
N ARG A 134 12.17 -6.64 5.28
CA ARG A 134 13.26 -6.86 6.24
C ARG A 134 13.59 -5.59 7.01
N LYS A 135 13.73 -4.45 6.32
CA LYS A 135 13.98 -3.15 6.95
C LYS A 135 12.88 -2.78 7.96
N LEU A 136 11.61 -3.02 7.61
CA LEU A 136 10.50 -2.79 8.55
C LEU A 136 10.63 -3.67 9.79
N LEU A 137 10.91 -4.97 9.61
CA LEU A 137 11.08 -5.92 10.72
C LEU A 137 12.27 -5.56 11.60
N GLU A 138 13.42 -5.19 11.03
CA GLU A 138 14.58 -4.74 11.80
C GLU A 138 14.28 -3.46 12.62
N MET A 139 13.49 -2.55 12.05
CA MET A 139 13.05 -1.35 12.75
C MET A 139 12.12 -1.71 13.92
N MET A 140 11.20 -2.65 13.70
CA MET A 140 10.34 -3.21 14.74
C MET A 140 11.16 -3.87 15.83
N ASP A 141 12.09 -4.77 15.50
CA ASP A 141 12.97 -5.46 16.46
C ASP A 141 13.76 -4.45 17.31
N THR A 142 14.28 -3.38 16.69
CA THR A 142 15.01 -2.33 17.41
C THR A 142 14.12 -1.58 18.39
N SER A 143 12.89 -1.27 17.97
CA SER A 143 11.92 -0.55 18.80
C SER A 143 11.41 -1.44 19.94
N LEU A 144 11.17 -2.71 19.59
CA LEU A 144 10.82 -3.80 20.47
C LEU A 144 12.07 -4.46 21.09
N ALA A 145 13.12 -3.69 21.41
CA ALA A 145 14.26 -4.19 22.21
C ALA A 145 14.37 -3.49 23.57
N ARG A 146 13.59 -2.43 23.82
CA ARG A 146 13.74 -1.52 24.97
C ARG A 146 12.59 -1.51 26.02
N GLY A 147 11.67 -2.46 26.00
CA GLY A 147 10.39 -2.37 26.71
C GLY A 147 9.72 -3.74 26.99
N PRO A 148 8.61 -3.75 27.72
CA PRO A 148 7.98 -4.97 28.23
C PRO A 148 6.83 -5.49 27.35
N TRP A 149 6.91 -5.33 26.01
CA TRP A 149 5.85 -5.79 25.11
C TRP A 149 5.51 -7.27 25.28
#